data_AF-A0A956KXA0-F1
#
_entry.id   AF-A0A956KXA0-F1
#
_cell.length_a   1.000
_cell.length_b   1.000
_cell.length_c   1.000
_cell.angle_alpha   90.00
_cell.angle_beta   90.00
_cell.angle_gamma   90.00
#
_symmetry.space_group_name_H-M   'P 1'
#
loop_
_entity.id
_entity.type
_entity.pdbx_description
1 polymer ?
#
loop_
_entity_poly.entity_id
_entity_poly.type
_entity_poly.pdbx_seq_one_letter_code
_entity_poly.pdbx_strand_id
1 'polypeptide(L)'
;MELWSILIATVSGTGVTVAAHRARRARARRLALRRRLEQLQVDLPLDVRHLSPALGQVAIQARVVRLVLETPLHRFFDTPLRETPWGRRERCDDYDLAVVEARRALWEWLWAVERLGGAERALLGQLGLGVQRLWAVMRQPGVFERTDDVFEETLYPAAPDPERVTTLLCQAMVDLRGFEVALLSHRPDPYR
;
A
#
# COMPACT_ATOMS: atom_id res chain seq x y z
N MET A 1 -45.56 -34.57 -14.84
CA MET A 1 -44.44 -33.78 -15.40
C MET A 1 -44.47 -32.37 -14.82
N GLU A 2 -44.08 -32.15 -13.55
CA GLU A 2 -44.08 -30.77 -12.97
C GLU A 2 -42.97 -30.53 -11.91
N LEU A 3 -42.12 -31.51 -11.62
CA LEU A 3 -41.06 -31.35 -10.61
C LEU A 3 -39.77 -30.70 -11.13
N TRP A 4 -39.62 -30.57 -12.45
CA TRP A 4 -38.41 -30.00 -13.06
C TRP A 4 -38.43 -28.46 -13.14
N SER A 5 -39.60 -27.84 -13.12
CA SER A 5 -39.76 -26.38 -13.27
C SER A 5 -39.39 -25.61 -12.00
N ILE A 6 -39.57 -26.21 -10.83
CA ILE A 6 -39.34 -25.58 -9.52
C ILE A 6 -37.83 -25.53 -9.19
N LEU A 7 -37.05 -26.49 -9.68
CA LEU A 7 -35.60 -26.57 -9.46
C LEU A 7 -34.79 -25.49 -10.20
N ILE A 8 -35.29 -24.98 -11.35
CA ILE A 8 -34.58 -23.98 -12.16
C ILE A 8 -34.73 -22.56 -11.56
N ALA A 9 -35.85 -22.27 -10.90
CA ALA A 9 -36.14 -20.96 -10.33
C ALA A 9 -35.29 -20.65 -9.07
N THR A 10 -35.06 -21.65 -8.20
CA THR A 10 -34.29 -21.47 -6.95
C THR A 10 -32.79 -21.34 -7.18
N VAL A 11 -32.25 -22.00 -8.20
CA VAL A 11 -30.82 -21.89 -8.59
C VAL A 11 -30.52 -20.51 -9.20
N SER A 12 -31.50 -19.93 -9.90
CA SER A 12 -31.38 -18.61 -10.52
C SER A 12 -31.49 -17.46 -9.51
N GLY A 13 -32.40 -17.56 -8.53
CA GLY A 13 -32.58 -16.54 -7.48
C GLY A 13 -31.42 -16.46 -6.47
N THR A 14 -30.80 -17.59 -6.14
CA THR A 14 -29.64 -17.63 -5.21
C THR A 14 -28.35 -17.17 -5.89
N GLY A 15 -28.13 -17.51 -7.17
CA GLY A 15 -26.96 -17.04 -7.93
C GLY A 15 -26.92 -15.52 -8.11
N VAL A 16 -28.07 -14.90 -8.42
CA VAL A 16 -28.17 -13.44 -8.60
C VAL A 16 -27.95 -12.69 -7.28
N THR A 17 -28.44 -13.21 -6.15
CA THR A 17 -28.26 -12.59 -4.83
C THR A 17 -26.82 -12.69 -4.33
N VAL A 18 -26.15 -13.84 -4.52
CA VAL A 18 -24.73 -14.02 -4.17
C VAL A 18 -23.82 -13.15 -5.04
N ALA A 19 -24.05 -13.12 -6.37
CA ALA A 19 -23.30 -12.26 -7.27
C ALA A 19 -23.49 -10.77 -6.95
N ALA A 20 -24.73 -10.35 -6.69
CA ALA A 20 -25.04 -8.98 -6.28
C ALA A 20 -24.39 -8.63 -4.94
N HIS A 21 -24.39 -9.54 -3.96
CA HIS A 21 -23.73 -9.31 -2.67
C HIS A 21 -22.21 -9.18 -2.84
N ARG A 22 -21.57 -10.05 -3.62
CA ARG A 22 -20.13 -9.96 -3.92
C ARG A 22 -19.79 -8.65 -4.61
N ALA A 23 -20.58 -8.24 -5.60
CA ALA A 23 -20.40 -6.95 -6.30
C ALA A 23 -20.56 -5.75 -5.37
N ARG A 24 -21.57 -5.75 -4.48
CA ARG A 24 -21.76 -4.68 -3.47
C ARG A 24 -20.58 -4.61 -2.51
N ARG A 25 -20.10 -5.76 -2.00
CA ARG A 25 -18.95 -5.81 -1.08
C ARG A 25 -17.67 -5.33 -1.77
N ALA A 26 -17.43 -5.73 -3.00
CA ALA A 26 -16.28 -5.26 -3.79
C ALA A 26 -16.36 -3.75 -4.07
N ARG A 27 -17.55 -3.22 -4.38
CA ARG A 27 -17.77 -1.77 -4.54
C ARG A 27 -17.55 -1.00 -3.24
N ALA A 28 -18.07 -1.48 -2.12
CA ALA A 28 -17.88 -0.86 -0.81
C ALA A 28 -16.39 -0.82 -0.43
N ARG A 29 -15.65 -1.90 -0.67
CA ARG A 29 -14.19 -1.96 -0.45
C ARG A 29 -13.44 -0.93 -1.29
N ARG A 30 -13.76 -0.79 -2.58
CA ARG A 30 -13.14 0.23 -3.45
C ARG A 30 -13.42 1.65 -2.98
N LEU A 31 -14.66 1.94 -2.57
CA LEU A 31 -15.02 3.25 -2.05
C LEU A 31 -14.30 3.54 -0.73
N ALA A 32 -14.20 2.54 0.17
CA ALA A 32 -13.47 2.67 1.42
C ALA A 32 -11.97 2.93 1.19
N LEU A 33 -11.36 2.21 0.23
CA LEU A 33 -9.98 2.45 -0.16
C LEU A 33 -9.78 3.85 -0.75
N ARG A 34 -10.62 4.26 -1.72
CA ARG A 34 -10.52 5.60 -2.32
C ARG A 34 -10.58 6.70 -1.26
N ARG A 35 -11.55 6.61 -0.34
CA ARG A 35 -11.64 7.54 0.80
C ARG A 35 -10.40 7.52 1.67
N ARG A 36 -9.82 6.34 1.92
CA ARG A 36 -8.60 6.19 2.73
C ARG A 36 -7.39 6.80 2.02
N LEU A 37 -7.27 6.64 0.71
CA LEU A 37 -6.21 7.25 -0.09
C LEU A 37 -6.38 8.77 -0.17
N GLU A 38 -7.61 9.27 -0.40
CA GLU A 38 -7.93 10.70 -0.38
C GLU A 38 -7.56 11.36 0.96
N GLN A 39 -7.79 10.68 2.09
CA GLN A 39 -7.37 11.16 3.42
C GLN A 39 -5.85 11.23 3.58
N LEU A 40 -5.10 10.37 2.88
CA LEU A 40 -3.63 10.35 2.91
C LEU A 40 -3.00 11.40 2.00
N GLN A 41 -3.75 11.91 1.01
CA GLN A 41 -3.30 12.94 0.07
C GLN A 41 -3.39 14.38 0.62
N VAL A 42 -3.97 14.59 1.82
CA VAL A 42 -3.98 15.91 2.46
C VAL A 42 -2.57 16.24 2.96
N ASP A 43 -1.82 16.95 2.12
CA ASP A 43 -0.40 17.23 2.30
C ASP A 43 -0.13 18.61 2.91
N LEU A 44 0.79 18.65 3.87
CA LEU A 44 1.42 19.88 4.32
C LEU A 44 2.31 20.44 3.19
N PRO A 45 2.53 21.77 3.14
CA PRO A 45 3.56 22.34 2.27
C PRO A 45 4.91 21.68 2.56
N LEU A 46 5.60 21.21 1.52
CA LEU A 46 6.90 20.59 1.63
C LEU A 46 7.97 21.69 1.82
N ASP A 47 8.05 22.25 3.02
CA ASP A 47 9.09 23.21 3.39
C ASP A 47 10.15 22.52 4.25
N VAL A 48 11.30 22.21 3.64
CA VAL A 48 12.42 21.52 4.30
C VAL A 48 13.59 22.46 4.64
N ARG A 49 13.45 23.77 4.41
CA ARG A 49 14.57 24.73 4.56
C ARG A 49 15.11 24.85 5.99
N HIS A 50 14.28 24.48 6.96
CA HIS A 50 14.62 24.49 8.38
C HIS A 50 15.26 23.18 8.86
N LEU A 51 15.33 22.16 8.01
CA LEU A 51 15.93 20.87 8.31
C LEU A 51 17.37 20.80 7.77
N SER A 52 18.17 19.89 8.33
CA SER A 52 19.46 19.55 7.70
C SER A 52 19.21 18.94 6.30
N PRO A 53 20.16 19.06 5.35
CA PRO A 53 19.98 18.52 4.01
C PRO A 53 19.62 17.02 3.99
N ALA A 54 20.20 16.23 4.92
CA ALA A 54 19.92 14.81 5.04
C ALA A 54 18.46 14.54 5.48
N LEU A 55 17.97 15.25 6.50
CA LEU A 55 16.59 15.11 6.97
C LEU A 55 15.58 15.65 5.95
N GLY A 56 15.90 16.75 5.28
CA GLY A 56 15.10 17.28 4.19
C GLY A 56 14.94 16.26 3.07
N GLN A 57 16.02 15.60 2.67
CA GLN A 57 15.99 14.55 1.65
C GLN A 57 15.12 13.36 2.08
N VAL A 58 15.26 12.89 3.32
CA VAL A 58 14.45 11.77 3.84
C VAL A 58 12.97 12.15 3.91
N ALA A 59 12.62 13.39 4.27
CA ALA A 59 11.23 13.87 4.28
C ALA A 59 10.64 13.93 2.86
N ILE A 60 11.40 14.46 1.88
CA ILE A 60 11.00 14.47 0.47
C ILE A 60 10.80 13.04 -0.03
N GLN A 61 11.75 12.15 0.25
CA GLN A 61 11.67 10.75 -0.17
C GLN A 61 10.53 10.00 0.49
N ALA A 62 10.17 10.29 1.75
CA ALA A 62 9.02 9.68 2.42
C ALA A 62 7.72 9.94 1.64
N ARG A 63 7.54 11.18 1.15
CA ARG A 63 6.41 11.56 0.30
C ARG A 63 6.43 10.80 -1.03
N VAL A 64 7.59 10.71 -1.68
CA VAL A 64 7.75 9.98 -2.94
C VAL A 64 7.40 8.49 -2.75
N VAL A 65 7.94 7.84 -1.71
CA VAL A 65 7.66 6.44 -1.40
C VAL A 65 6.17 6.22 -1.16
N ARG A 66 5.49 7.13 -0.46
CA ARG A 66 4.04 7.05 -0.27
C ARG A 66 3.29 7.01 -1.61
N LEU A 67 3.65 7.88 -2.56
CA LEU A 67 3.07 7.88 -3.90
C LEU A 67 3.37 6.60 -4.67
N VAL A 68 4.58 6.05 -4.54
CA VAL A 68 4.93 4.76 -5.19
C VAL A 68 4.13 3.60 -4.58
N LEU A 69 3.89 3.60 -3.26
CA LEU A 69 3.06 2.61 -2.56
C LEU A 69 1.57 2.69 -2.95
N GLU A 70 1.09 3.83 -3.47
CA GLU A 70 -0.27 3.97 -4.01
C GLU A 70 -0.44 3.20 -5.33
N THR A 71 0.61 3.11 -6.15
CA THR A 71 0.58 2.47 -7.47
C THR A 71 0.03 1.04 -7.46
N PRO A 72 0.55 0.08 -6.66
CA PRO A 72 0.01 -1.28 -6.63
C PRO A 72 -1.46 -1.33 -6.20
N LEU A 73 -1.91 -0.42 -5.32
CA LEU A 73 -3.32 -0.32 -4.90
C LEU A 73 -4.19 0.12 -6.08
N HIS A 74 -3.78 1.12 -6.86
CA HIS A 74 -4.51 1.54 -8.06
C HIS A 74 -4.62 0.41 -9.10
N ARG A 75 -3.50 -0.27 -9.40
CA ARG A 75 -3.48 -1.40 -10.35
C ARG A 75 -4.40 -2.54 -9.90
N PHE A 76 -4.46 -2.79 -8.60
CA PHE A 76 -5.31 -3.82 -8.02
C PHE A 76 -6.81 -3.46 -8.06
N PHE A 77 -7.18 -2.23 -7.72
CA PHE A 77 -8.58 -1.86 -7.47
C PHE A 77 -9.31 -1.14 -8.62
N ASP A 78 -8.59 -0.57 -9.59
CA ASP A 78 -9.22 0.08 -10.75
C ASP A 78 -9.62 -0.91 -11.87
N THR A 79 -9.22 -2.18 -11.76
CA THR A 79 -9.70 -3.28 -12.62
C THR A 79 -11.24 -3.39 -12.58
N PRO A 80 -11.98 -3.55 -13.69
CA PRO A 80 -13.45 -3.68 -13.68
C PRO A 80 -13.96 -4.81 -12.76
N LEU A 81 -15.10 -4.61 -12.08
CA LEU A 81 -15.69 -5.59 -11.13
C LEU A 81 -16.01 -6.97 -11.75
N ARG A 82 -16.08 -7.06 -13.08
CA ARG A 82 -16.36 -8.29 -13.83
C ARG A 82 -15.10 -9.04 -14.26
N GLU A 83 -13.92 -8.46 -14.05
CA GLU A 83 -12.64 -9.05 -14.41
C GLU A 83 -11.85 -9.31 -13.12
N THR A 84 -11.36 -10.53 -12.94
CA THR A 84 -10.28 -10.74 -11.97
C THR A 84 -9.01 -10.15 -12.58
N PRO A 85 -8.24 -9.30 -11.87
CA PRO A 85 -6.97 -8.78 -12.39
C PRO A 85 -6.01 -9.92 -12.78
N TRP A 86 -6.19 -11.07 -12.16
CA TRP A 86 -5.41 -12.30 -12.38
C TRP A 86 -5.86 -13.14 -13.59
N GLY A 87 -6.92 -12.71 -14.30
CA GLY A 87 -7.41 -13.40 -15.50
C GLY A 87 -6.62 -13.05 -16.77
N ARG A 88 -5.70 -12.08 -16.71
CA ARG A 88 -4.85 -11.65 -17.84
C ARG A 88 -3.41 -11.52 -17.40
N ARG A 89 -2.48 -12.13 -18.14
CA ARG A 89 -1.03 -12.13 -17.83
C ARG A 89 -0.46 -10.71 -17.73
N GLU A 90 -0.77 -9.84 -18.70
CA GLU A 90 -0.29 -8.44 -18.70
C GLU A 90 -0.62 -7.67 -17.41
N ARG A 91 -1.79 -7.93 -16.81
CA ARG A 91 -2.19 -7.26 -15.56
C ARG A 91 -1.50 -7.83 -14.33
N CYS A 92 -1.16 -9.12 -14.36
CA CYS A 92 -0.28 -9.73 -13.36
C CYS A 92 1.10 -9.06 -13.42
N ASP A 93 1.67 -8.97 -14.61
CA ASP A 93 3.00 -8.39 -14.84
C ASP A 93 3.05 -6.90 -14.41
N ASP A 94 2.03 -6.10 -14.76
CA ASP A 94 1.89 -4.71 -14.32
C ASP A 94 1.81 -4.56 -12.79
N TYR A 95 1.07 -5.45 -12.14
CA TYR A 95 0.94 -5.45 -10.68
C TYR A 95 2.27 -5.85 -10.02
N ASP A 96 2.90 -6.90 -10.51
CA ASP A 96 4.16 -7.42 -9.97
C ASP A 96 5.28 -6.39 -10.13
N LEU A 97 5.34 -5.69 -11.26
CA LEU A 97 6.24 -4.55 -11.45
C LEU A 97 5.99 -3.45 -10.43
N ALA A 98 4.74 -3.00 -10.27
CA ALA A 98 4.39 -1.95 -9.31
C ALA A 98 4.75 -2.33 -7.87
N VAL A 99 4.59 -3.60 -7.52
CA VAL A 99 4.96 -4.14 -6.22
C VAL A 99 6.48 -4.15 -6.00
N VAL A 100 7.26 -4.58 -7.00
CA VAL A 100 8.73 -4.56 -6.96
C VAL A 100 9.25 -3.14 -6.82
N GLU A 101 8.70 -2.19 -7.57
CA GLU A 101 9.04 -0.76 -7.47
C GLU A 101 8.73 -0.20 -6.07
N ALA A 102 7.56 -0.53 -5.52
CA ALA A 102 7.16 -0.14 -4.18
C ALA A 102 8.08 -0.72 -3.09
N ARG A 103 8.43 -2.01 -3.19
CA ARG A 103 9.39 -2.68 -2.29
C ARG A 103 10.74 -1.98 -2.34
N ARG A 104 11.25 -1.72 -3.55
CA ARG A 104 12.54 -1.07 -3.78
C ARG A 104 12.55 0.34 -3.21
N ALA A 105 11.54 1.16 -3.50
CA ALA A 105 11.45 2.52 -3.01
C ALA A 105 11.43 2.57 -1.48
N LEU A 106 10.65 1.68 -0.84
CA LEU A 106 10.62 1.57 0.61
C LEU A 106 11.97 1.13 1.19
N TRP A 107 12.63 0.13 0.58
CA TRP A 107 13.96 -0.33 0.99
C TRP A 107 15.01 0.78 0.91
N GLU A 108 15.06 1.50 -0.22
CA GLU A 108 16.00 2.60 -0.43
C GLU A 108 15.81 3.72 0.61
N TRP A 109 14.56 4.07 0.91
CA TRP A 109 14.24 5.05 1.93
C TRP A 109 14.61 4.58 3.34
N LEU A 110 14.30 3.33 3.71
CA LEU A 110 14.69 2.75 5.00
C LEU A 110 16.20 2.81 5.20
N TRP A 111 16.97 2.47 4.15
CA TRP A 111 18.43 2.59 4.19
C TRP A 111 18.92 4.03 4.26
N ALA A 112 18.23 4.98 3.62
CA ALA A 112 18.56 6.40 3.75
C ALA A 112 18.41 6.87 5.20
N VAL A 113 17.37 6.41 5.91
CA VAL A 113 17.17 6.70 7.35
C VAL A 113 18.28 6.07 8.21
N GLU A 114 18.62 4.80 7.98
CA GLU A 114 19.69 4.11 8.75
C GLU A 114 21.07 4.75 8.55
N ARG A 115 21.31 5.37 7.39
CA ARG A 115 22.56 6.06 7.05
C ARG A 115 22.67 7.48 7.60
N LEU A 116 21.65 7.97 8.31
CA LEU A 116 21.69 9.30 8.93
C LEU A 116 22.81 9.42 9.97
N GLY A 117 23.36 10.63 10.11
CA GLY A 117 24.38 10.95 11.09
C GLY A 117 23.88 10.80 12.54
N GLY A 118 24.80 10.89 13.50
CA GLY A 118 24.47 10.75 14.92
C GLY A 118 23.50 11.83 15.41
N ALA A 119 23.66 13.07 14.95
CA ALA A 119 22.80 14.19 15.32
C ALA A 119 21.38 14.02 14.77
N GLU A 120 21.24 13.64 13.50
CA GLU A 120 19.94 13.37 12.88
C GLU A 120 19.22 12.20 13.55
N ARG A 121 19.93 11.10 13.83
CA ARG A 121 19.34 9.95 14.54
C ARG A 121 18.90 10.32 15.96
N ALA A 122 19.66 11.16 16.66
CA ALA A 122 19.25 11.66 17.97
C ALA A 122 17.97 12.50 17.88
N LEU A 123 17.84 13.36 16.86
CA LEU A 123 16.61 14.12 16.62
C LEU A 123 15.42 13.21 16.30
N LEU A 124 15.59 12.22 15.42
CA LEU A 124 14.54 11.24 15.14
C LEU A 124 14.08 10.53 16.43
N GLY A 125 15.03 10.16 17.29
CA GLY A 125 14.74 9.59 18.61
C GLY A 125 13.94 10.53 19.51
N GLN A 126 14.29 11.81 19.57
CA GLN A 126 13.56 12.83 20.34
C GLN A 126 12.13 13.03 19.83
N LEU A 127 11.92 12.93 18.52
CA LEU A 127 10.60 13.02 17.90
C LEU A 127 9.79 11.71 18.01
N GLY A 128 10.37 10.65 18.61
CA GLY A 128 9.74 9.33 18.69
C GLY A 128 9.58 8.65 17.33
N LEU A 129 10.37 9.06 16.34
CA LEU A 129 10.30 8.55 14.98
C LEU A 129 11.15 7.29 14.83
N GLY A 130 10.46 6.17 14.62
CA GLY A 130 11.06 4.86 14.38
C GLY A 130 10.59 4.25 13.07
N VAL A 131 11.48 3.54 12.39
CA VAL A 131 11.23 2.85 11.10
C VAL A 131 10.93 1.35 11.25
N GLN A 132 10.88 0.84 12.48
CA GLN A 132 10.77 -0.58 12.78
C GLN A 132 9.48 -1.20 12.23
N ARG A 133 8.37 -0.45 12.27
CA ARG A 133 7.09 -0.87 11.69
C ARG A 133 7.17 -1.02 10.17
N LEU A 134 7.86 -0.09 9.49
CA LEU A 134 8.06 -0.13 8.05
C LEU A 134 8.99 -1.28 7.64
N TRP A 135 10.04 -1.54 8.42
CA TRP A 135 10.87 -2.74 8.27
C TRP A 135 10.07 -4.05 8.47
N ALA A 136 9.07 -4.05 9.34
CA ALA A 136 8.21 -5.22 9.56
C ALA A 136 7.29 -5.46 8.35
N VAL A 137 6.67 -4.40 7.81
CA VAL A 137 5.83 -4.48 6.60
C VAL A 137 6.62 -5.03 5.42
N MET A 138 7.84 -4.55 5.22
CA MET A 138 8.70 -4.98 4.12
C MET A 138 9.18 -6.44 4.23
N ARG A 139 9.20 -7.00 5.44
CA ARG A 139 9.54 -8.41 5.70
C ARG A 139 8.32 -9.33 5.74
N GLN A 140 7.12 -8.79 5.58
CA GLN A 140 5.89 -9.57 5.66
C GLN A 140 5.67 -10.37 4.35
N PRO A 141 5.57 -11.70 4.41
CA PRO A 141 5.29 -12.53 3.23
C PRO A 141 3.93 -12.19 2.61
N GLY A 142 3.87 -12.23 1.28
CA GLY A 142 2.65 -11.99 0.52
C GLY A 142 2.25 -10.52 0.38
N VAL A 143 3.07 -9.57 0.83
CA VAL A 143 2.84 -8.12 0.65
C VAL A 143 3.51 -7.61 -0.61
N PHE A 144 4.80 -7.90 -0.74
CA PHE A 144 5.63 -7.47 -1.88
C PHE A 144 5.99 -8.62 -2.83
N GLU A 145 5.31 -9.75 -2.69
CA GLU A 145 5.51 -10.96 -3.49
C GLU A 145 4.21 -11.76 -3.51
N ARG A 146 4.02 -12.56 -4.56
CA ARG A 146 2.83 -13.44 -4.74
C ARG A 146 3.13 -14.91 -4.53
N THR A 147 4.40 -15.27 -4.47
CA THR A 147 4.90 -16.61 -4.20
C THR A 147 5.91 -16.52 -3.08
N ASP A 148 5.89 -17.52 -2.20
CA ASP A 148 6.89 -17.67 -1.13
C ASP A 148 8.19 -18.30 -1.66
N ASP A 149 8.15 -18.89 -2.86
CA ASP A 149 9.31 -19.49 -3.53
C ASP A 149 9.66 -18.70 -4.81
N VAL A 150 10.84 -18.08 -4.78
CA VAL A 150 11.40 -17.27 -5.88
C VAL A 150 11.84 -18.15 -7.06
N PHE A 151 12.03 -19.44 -6.84
CA PHE A 151 12.46 -20.43 -7.85
C PHE A 151 11.31 -21.31 -8.34
N GLU A 152 10.13 -21.22 -7.73
CA GLU A 152 8.94 -21.92 -8.21
C GLU A 152 8.44 -21.23 -9.48
N GLU A 153 8.76 -21.82 -10.65
CA GLU A 153 8.21 -21.43 -11.95
C GLU A 153 6.73 -21.82 -12.05
N THR A 154 5.89 -21.19 -11.24
CA THR A 154 4.45 -21.28 -11.39
C THR A 154 4.01 -20.40 -12.56
N LEU A 155 3.47 -21.04 -13.61
CA LEU A 155 2.86 -20.35 -14.77
C LEU A 155 1.74 -19.36 -14.35
N TYR A 156 1.14 -19.57 -13.18
CA TYR A 156 0.10 -18.71 -12.59
C TYR A 156 0.30 -18.60 -11.07
N PRO A 157 1.12 -17.65 -10.58
CA PRO A 157 1.30 -17.45 -9.15
C PRO A 157 -0.04 -17.08 -8.50
N ALA A 158 -0.21 -17.47 -7.23
CA ALA A 158 -1.44 -17.25 -6.50
C ALA A 158 -1.85 -15.78 -6.51
N ALA A 159 -3.17 -15.55 -6.47
CA ALA A 159 -3.71 -14.23 -6.25
C ALA A 159 -3.28 -13.72 -4.86
N PRO A 160 -2.71 -12.51 -4.74
CA PRO A 160 -2.38 -11.94 -3.44
C PRO A 160 -3.64 -11.71 -2.61
N ASP A 161 -3.52 -11.81 -1.29
CA ASP A 161 -4.62 -11.47 -0.37
C ASP A 161 -4.89 -9.95 -0.42
N PRO A 162 -6.00 -9.52 -1.03
CA PRO A 162 -6.29 -8.10 -1.22
C PRO A 162 -6.40 -7.35 0.10
N GLU A 163 -6.94 -7.99 1.14
CA GLU A 163 -7.26 -7.33 2.40
C GLU A 163 -5.99 -7.12 3.21
N ARG A 164 -5.11 -8.12 3.24
CA ARG A 164 -3.78 -8.01 3.83
C ARG A 164 -2.93 -6.96 3.13
N VAL A 165 -2.78 -7.05 1.80
CA VAL A 165 -1.95 -6.11 1.02
C VAL A 165 -2.43 -4.68 1.24
N THR A 166 -3.74 -4.44 1.09
CA THR A 166 -4.32 -3.11 1.29
C THR A 166 -4.06 -2.58 2.69
N THR A 167 -4.30 -3.40 3.70
CA THR A 167 -4.13 -2.99 5.10
C THR A 167 -2.69 -2.59 5.39
N LEU A 168 -1.73 -3.39 4.95
CA LEU A 168 -0.31 -3.18 5.24
C LEU A 168 0.29 -2.04 4.42
N LEU A 169 -0.06 -1.92 3.14
CA LEU A 169 0.38 -0.78 2.32
C LEU A 169 -0.21 0.53 2.83
N CYS A 170 -1.51 0.57 3.14
CA CYS A 170 -2.10 1.76 3.75
C CYS A 170 -1.50 2.08 5.13
N GLN A 171 -1.15 1.08 5.95
CA GLN A 171 -0.47 1.32 7.21
C GLN A 171 0.93 1.90 7.00
N ALA A 172 1.71 1.36 6.05
CA ALA A 172 3.01 1.91 5.70
C ALA A 172 2.92 3.36 5.22
N MET A 173 1.92 3.68 4.39
CA MET A 173 1.66 5.06 3.96
C MET A 173 1.30 5.99 5.13
N VAL A 174 0.51 5.52 6.10
CA VAL A 174 0.20 6.28 7.33
C VAL A 174 1.46 6.53 8.14
N ASP A 175 2.30 5.52 8.33
CA ASP A 175 3.54 5.63 9.09
C ASP A 175 4.53 6.59 8.41
N LEU A 176 4.67 6.50 7.08
CA LEU A 176 5.49 7.44 6.28
C LEU A 176 4.97 8.88 6.37
N ARG A 177 3.65 9.07 6.29
CA ARG A 177 3.03 10.39 6.45
C ARG A 177 3.26 10.93 7.87
N GLY A 178 3.10 10.09 8.90
CA GLY A 178 3.36 10.47 10.28
C GLY A 178 4.82 10.91 10.49
N PHE A 179 5.76 10.17 9.90
CA PHE A 179 7.17 10.51 9.89
C PHE A 179 7.44 11.86 9.21
N GLU A 180 6.89 12.05 8.00
CA GLU A 180 7.00 13.28 7.23
C GLU A 180 6.44 14.50 8.00
N VAL A 181 5.21 14.39 8.51
CA VAL A 181 4.55 15.47 9.25
C VAL A 181 5.35 15.85 10.50
N ALA A 182 5.84 14.87 11.25
CA ALA A 182 6.63 15.12 12.45
C ALA A 182 7.93 15.86 12.13
N LEU A 183 8.63 15.49 11.05
CA LEU A 183 9.83 16.19 10.61
C LEU A 183 9.52 17.62 10.14
N LEU A 184 8.55 17.80 9.25
CA LEU A 184 8.21 19.12 8.70
C LEU A 184 7.63 20.08 9.75
N SER A 185 7.07 19.55 10.83
CA SER A 185 6.53 20.35 11.95
C SER A 185 7.62 20.70 12.98
N HIS A 186 8.77 20.03 12.95
CA HIS A 186 9.85 20.30 13.88
C HIS A 186 10.54 21.62 13.52
N ARG A 187 10.31 22.66 14.33
CA ARG A 187 11.07 23.90 14.23
C ARG A 187 12.19 23.88 15.27
N PRO A 188 13.47 23.89 14.85
CA PRO A 188 14.56 24.05 15.80
C PRO A 188 14.37 25.39 16.52
N ASP A 189 14.46 25.38 17.85
CA ASP A 189 14.42 26.60 18.66
C ASP A 189 15.69 27.40 18.37
N PRO A 190 15.58 28.64 17.83
CA PRO A 190 16.77 29.43 17.49
C PRO A 190 17.54 29.94 18.72
N TYR A 191 17.04 29.70 19.94
CA TYR A 191 17.63 30.16 21.19
C TYR A 191 18.17 29.05 22.10
N ARG A 192 18.28 27.82 21.60
CA ARG A 192 18.97 26.70 22.25
C ARG A 192 20.27 26.35 21.52
#